data_AF-A0A920G156-F1
#
_entry.id   AF-A0A920G156-F1
#
_cell.length_a   1.000
_cell.length_b   1.000
_cell.length_c   1.000
_cell.angle_alpha   90.00
_cell.angle_beta   90.00
_cell.angle_gamma   90.00
#
_symmetry.space_group_name_H-M   'P 1'
#
loop_
_entity.id
_entity.type
_entity.pdbx_description
1 polymer ?
#
loop_
_entity_poly.entity_id
_entity_poly.type
_entity_poly.pdbx_seq_one_letter_code
_entity_poly.pdbx_strand_id
1 'polypeptide(L)'
;MGTNVASDALSNLASSGVTGGAMVIVGEDYGEGSSIMQERSYAFAMKAQMWLLDPRPNLPSIVDMVEKGFELSEASNTPIFYMMRIRGCHVTGEFVARDNVAPAYHSQAPVTPNREPEKIILPPFVYAQEREKIAERLPAAIRFVEDNALNEVFPGRYDSVGIITCGGSYNTVIRALQRQGLADVYGETDIPIYCLNVAYPLIPNELVQFCAGKEQVLVLEEGQPEYIEQGIQTILRRQDIQTRVYGKDIMPMAGEYTGQVMLEGITRFIQAASRQDIPMALSLDVVLGTETPVSDEDISRLMAELPPRPAGLCTGCPERPLFSAIKQLQEEMGPFHISSDIGCHSFATAAPFNLGNTIMGYGLSLASSSGMRHALPHKAISIMGDGGFWHNGLTSGVTSAVFNEHDGLLIVIDNGYSAATGGQDIPSLVEPNLIATTLDANQPKRESWQTIEDACRGAGVKWIRTVSTYNIAAMKETLRSALTTDAPGLKVVVAEGECMLNRQRRVKPLIRQAVSEGRRVKRARFYIDPETCTGDHGCIRLSGCPSLTIRDNPDPLRSDPVSYVDNSCVGCGVCGTNAHSAVLCPSFSRVELVDNPSAWDRLLNATRARVREWWRTRDRKRMAQRQF
;
A
#
# COMPACT_ATOMS: atom_id res chain seq x y z
N MET A 1 -1.90 -9.51 -0.94
CA MET A 1 -3.13 -10.33 -0.92
C MET A 1 -3.62 -10.40 0.53
N GLY A 2 -4.92 -10.28 0.79
CA GLY A 2 -5.51 -10.55 2.11
C GLY A 2 -5.62 -12.05 2.34
N THR A 3 -4.48 -12.75 2.43
CA THR A 3 -4.42 -14.22 2.60
C THR A 3 -5.19 -14.68 3.83
N ASN A 4 -5.26 -13.85 4.86
CA ASN A 4 -6.12 -14.00 6.03
C ASN A 4 -7.62 -14.12 5.66
N VAL A 5 -8.12 -13.26 4.78
CA VAL A 5 -9.52 -13.26 4.32
C VAL A 5 -9.78 -14.39 3.33
N ALA A 6 -8.83 -14.63 2.42
CA ALA A 6 -8.92 -15.72 1.44
C ALA A 6 -8.64 -17.11 2.03
N SER A 7 -8.30 -17.22 3.32
CA SER A 7 -7.74 -18.42 3.92
C SER A 7 -8.64 -19.66 3.79
N ASP A 8 -9.96 -19.47 3.89
CA ASP A 8 -10.93 -20.57 3.71
C ASP A 8 -10.93 -21.09 2.26
N ALA A 9 -11.02 -20.18 1.29
CA ALA A 9 -10.98 -20.52 -0.13
C ALA A 9 -9.64 -21.18 -0.51
N LEU A 10 -8.53 -20.67 0.01
CA LEU A 10 -7.18 -21.21 -0.24
C LEU A 10 -7.00 -22.59 0.37
N SER A 11 -7.45 -22.82 1.61
CA SER A 11 -7.43 -24.15 2.24
C SER A 11 -8.29 -25.16 1.45
N ASN A 12 -9.46 -24.74 0.94
CA ASN A 12 -10.28 -25.58 0.09
C ASN A 12 -9.58 -25.91 -1.24
N LEU A 13 -9.11 -24.89 -1.97
CA LEU A 13 -8.39 -25.06 -3.23
C LEU A 13 -7.17 -25.98 -3.10
N ALA A 14 -6.40 -25.80 -2.03
CA ALA A 14 -5.23 -26.64 -1.78
C ALA A 14 -5.61 -28.06 -1.35
N SER A 15 -6.77 -28.27 -0.71
CA SER A 15 -7.32 -29.60 -0.39
C SER A 15 -7.58 -30.42 -1.64
N SER A 16 -8.35 -29.88 -2.58
CA SER A 16 -8.66 -30.57 -3.85
C SER A 16 -7.46 -30.70 -4.78
N GLY A 17 -6.48 -29.79 -4.64
CA GLY A 17 -5.42 -29.63 -5.62
C GLY A 17 -5.89 -28.91 -6.88
N VAL A 18 -4.97 -28.72 -7.82
CA VAL A 18 -5.19 -28.00 -9.09
C VAL A 18 -4.72 -28.83 -10.26
N THR A 19 -5.48 -28.83 -11.37
CA THR A 19 -5.11 -29.59 -12.58
C THR A 19 -4.18 -28.82 -13.50
N GLY A 20 -4.37 -27.50 -13.62
CA GLY A 20 -3.42 -26.59 -14.27
C GLY A 20 -2.69 -25.75 -13.23
N GLY A 21 -1.65 -25.02 -13.66
CA GLY A 21 -0.85 -24.21 -12.75
C GLY A 21 -1.67 -23.09 -12.11
N ALA A 22 -1.58 -22.97 -10.79
CA ALA A 22 -2.26 -21.94 -10.02
C ALA A 22 -1.27 -21.21 -9.10
N MET A 23 -1.20 -19.89 -9.25
CA MET A 23 -0.29 -19.02 -8.51
C MET A 23 -1.06 -17.87 -7.85
N VAL A 24 -0.73 -17.62 -6.58
CA VAL A 24 -1.25 -16.49 -5.81
C VAL A 24 -0.09 -15.57 -5.42
N ILE A 25 -0.10 -14.35 -5.94
CA ILE A 25 0.93 -13.35 -5.62
C ILE A 25 0.64 -12.72 -4.26
N VAL A 26 1.62 -12.80 -3.35
CA VAL A 26 1.54 -12.25 -1.99
C VAL A 26 2.66 -11.24 -1.77
N GLY A 27 2.37 -10.19 -0.99
CA GLY A 27 3.34 -9.17 -0.62
C GLY A 27 3.64 -9.28 0.87
N GLU A 28 4.92 -9.15 1.25
CA GLU A 28 5.34 -9.21 2.65
C GLU A 28 6.29 -8.04 3.00
N ASP A 29 6.12 -7.48 4.19
CA ASP A 29 6.83 -6.31 4.69
C ASP A 29 6.90 -6.34 6.23
N TYR A 30 8.13 -6.42 6.76
CA TYR A 30 8.42 -6.39 8.19
C TYR A 30 8.84 -5.00 8.68
N GLY A 31 9.15 -4.07 7.77
CA GLY A 31 9.80 -2.78 8.04
C GLY A 31 8.86 -1.58 8.01
N GLU A 32 7.55 -1.81 7.96
CA GLU A 32 6.51 -0.77 7.89
C GLU A 32 6.64 0.14 6.64
N GLY A 33 7.29 -0.34 5.58
CA GLY A 33 7.51 0.44 4.36
C GLY A 33 6.22 0.69 3.57
N SER A 34 5.24 -0.21 3.68
CA SER A 34 3.94 -0.07 3.00
C SER A 34 2.77 -0.74 3.73
N SER A 35 3.04 -1.64 4.69
CA SER A 35 1.99 -2.40 5.39
C SER A 35 1.37 -1.64 6.55
N ILE A 36 0.05 -1.79 6.72
CA ILE A 36 -0.68 -1.32 7.91
C ILE A 36 -0.58 -2.33 9.08
N MET A 37 -0.44 -3.61 8.76
CA MET A 37 -0.20 -4.69 9.72
C MET A 37 0.77 -5.68 9.08
N GLN A 38 1.77 -6.15 9.82
CA GLN A 38 2.71 -7.12 9.31
C GLN A 38 2.07 -8.52 9.31
N GLU A 39 1.79 -9.04 8.12
CA GLU A 39 1.29 -10.41 7.91
C GLU A 39 2.44 -11.43 7.84
N ARG A 40 2.10 -12.73 7.91
CA ARG A 40 3.08 -13.85 7.90
C ARG A 40 2.71 -14.88 6.84
N SER A 41 3.23 -14.71 5.63
CA SER A 41 2.87 -15.54 4.47
C SER A 41 3.25 -17.00 4.65
N TYR A 42 4.38 -17.27 5.31
CA TYR A 42 4.86 -18.64 5.59
C TYR A 42 3.88 -19.46 6.44
N ALA A 43 3.28 -18.84 7.46
CA ALA A 43 2.30 -19.53 8.30
C ALA A 43 1.04 -19.94 7.50
N PHE A 44 0.60 -19.10 6.57
CA PHE A 44 -0.51 -19.42 5.67
C PHE A 44 -0.13 -20.49 4.64
N ALA A 45 1.09 -20.47 4.12
CA ALA A 45 1.64 -21.50 3.25
C ALA A 45 1.58 -22.88 3.91
N MET A 46 2.04 -22.97 5.17
CA MET A 46 1.96 -24.21 5.94
C MET A 46 0.52 -24.61 6.26
N LYS A 47 -0.33 -23.67 6.72
CA LYS A 47 -1.73 -23.94 7.05
C LYS A 47 -2.48 -24.53 5.85
N ALA A 48 -2.26 -23.98 4.65
CA ALA A 48 -2.94 -24.42 3.44
C ALA A 48 -2.21 -25.56 2.72
N GLN A 49 -0.96 -25.88 3.08
CA GLN A 49 -0.04 -26.75 2.32
C GLN A 49 0.11 -26.26 0.87
N MET A 50 0.39 -24.96 0.73
CA MET A 50 0.69 -24.30 -0.55
C MET A 50 2.18 -23.96 -0.60
N TRP A 51 2.86 -24.26 -1.70
CA TRP A 51 4.30 -23.98 -1.81
C TRP A 51 4.57 -22.48 -1.89
N LEU A 52 5.57 -21.99 -1.16
CA LEU A 52 5.93 -20.58 -1.07
C LEU A 52 7.25 -20.33 -1.80
N LEU A 53 7.17 -19.57 -2.89
CA LEU A 53 8.32 -19.03 -3.59
C LEU A 53 8.66 -17.65 -3.04
N ASP A 54 9.93 -17.42 -2.72
CA ASP A 54 10.51 -16.15 -2.27
C ASP A 54 11.78 -15.85 -3.10
N PRO A 55 11.62 -15.55 -4.40
CA PRO A 55 12.74 -15.46 -5.32
C PRO A 55 13.74 -14.37 -4.92
N ARG A 56 15.01 -14.66 -5.14
CA ARG A 56 16.11 -13.71 -5.04
C ARG A 56 15.79 -12.41 -5.80
N PRO A 57 16.00 -11.22 -5.21
CA PRO A 57 15.74 -9.92 -5.84
C PRO A 57 16.68 -9.58 -7.02
N ASN A 58 16.54 -10.34 -8.10
CA ASN A 58 17.19 -10.20 -9.39
C ASN A 58 16.13 -10.41 -10.47
N LEU A 59 16.00 -9.48 -11.42
CA LEU A 59 14.88 -9.46 -12.37
C LEU A 59 14.74 -10.75 -13.21
N PRO A 60 15.82 -11.29 -13.83
CA PRO A 60 15.79 -12.63 -14.43
C PRO A 60 15.24 -13.72 -13.52
N SER A 61 15.73 -13.83 -12.27
CA SER A 61 15.28 -14.86 -11.32
C SER A 61 13.81 -14.70 -10.95
N ILE A 62 13.36 -13.47 -10.73
CA ILE A 62 11.95 -13.15 -10.46
C ILE A 62 11.09 -13.61 -11.66
N VAL A 63 11.46 -13.23 -12.89
CA VAL A 63 10.66 -13.56 -14.07
C VAL A 63 10.65 -15.07 -14.38
N ASP A 64 11.80 -15.73 -14.28
CA ASP A 64 11.93 -17.18 -14.47
C ASP A 64 11.12 -17.97 -13.44
N MET A 65 11.16 -17.54 -12.18
CA MET A 65 10.42 -18.18 -11.10
C MET A 65 8.89 -18.09 -11.28
N VAL A 66 8.38 -17.14 -12.08
CA VAL A 66 6.95 -17.12 -12.42
C VAL A 66 6.59 -18.32 -13.28
N GLU A 67 7.37 -18.62 -14.32
CA GLU A 67 7.14 -19.82 -15.14
C GLU A 67 7.35 -21.09 -14.34
N LYS A 68 8.49 -21.20 -13.64
CA LYS A 68 8.80 -22.36 -12.80
C LYS A 68 7.78 -22.58 -11.70
N GLY A 69 7.16 -21.52 -11.20
CA GLY A 69 6.07 -21.62 -10.25
C GLY A 69 4.80 -22.26 -10.83
N PHE A 70 4.43 -21.93 -12.07
CA PHE A 70 3.31 -22.61 -12.75
C PHE A 70 3.65 -24.08 -13.02
N GLU A 71 4.86 -24.38 -13.52
CA GLU A 71 5.31 -25.76 -13.75
C GLU A 71 5.35 -26.58 -12.45
N LEU A 72 5.86 -26.03 -11.35
CA LEU A 72 5.86 -26.65 -10.02
C LEU A 72 4.43 -26.94 -9.55
N SER A 73 3.52 -25.99 -9.76
CA SER A 73 2.11 -26.15 -9.39
C SER A 73 1.46 -27.32 -10.15
N GLU A 74 1.73 -27.44 -11.44
CA GLU A 74 1.24 -28.53 -12.29
C GLU A 74 1.87 -29.88 -11.91
N ALA A 75 3.19 -29.92 -11.75
CA ALA A 75 3.94 -31.13 -11.42
C ALA A 75 3.53 -31.73 -10.06
N SER A 76 3.10 -30.88 -9.12
CA SER A 76 2.73 -31.27 -7.76
C SER A 76 1.23 -31.20 -7.46
N ASN A 77 0.38 -30.91 -8.45
CA ASN A 77 -1.07 -30.70 -8.30
C ASN A 77 -1.44 -29.68 -7.19
N THR A 78 -0.59 -28.68 -6.91
CA THR A 78 -0.72 -27.82 -5.73
C THR A 78 -0.66 -26.35 -6.10
N PRO A 79 -1.62 -25.50 -5.64
CA PRO A 79 -1.50 -24.07 -5.84
C PRO A 79 -0.34 -23.51 -5.02
N ILE A 80 0.32 -22.47 -5.53
CA ILE A 80 1.50 -21.89 -4.90
C ILE A 80 1.30 -20.42 -4.51
N PHE A 81 2.03 -19.98 -3.51
CA PHE A 81 2.27 -18.58 -3.21
C PHE A 81 3.56 -18.11 -3.89
N TYR A 82 3.45 -16.97 -4.56
CA TYR A 82 4.59 -16.25 -5.12
C TYR A 82 4.78 -14.96 -4.33
N MET A 83 5.77 -14.93 -3.44
CA MET A 83 5.98 -13.85 -2.50
C MET A 83 6.91 -12.78 -3.07
N MET A 84 6.51 -11.52 -2.91
CA MET A 84 7.30 -10.35 -3.27
C MET A 84 7.50 -9.45 -2.07
N ARG A 85 8.76 -9.26 -1.68
CA ARG A 85 9.17 -8.33 -0.62
C ARG A 85 9.38 -6.92 -1.17
N ILE A 86 9.27 -5.90 -0.31
CA ILE A 86 9.40 -4.48 -0.71
C ILE A 86 10.65 -4.21 -1.54
N ARG A 87 11.83 -4.70 -1.11
CA ARG A 87 13.08 -4.47 -1.84
C ARG A 87 13.03 -5.06 -3.24
N GLY A 88 12.46 -6.25 -3.40
CA GLY A 88 12.22 -6.90 -4.70
C GLY A 88 11.22 -6.15 -5.59
N CYS A 89 10.25 -5.45 -5.01
CA CYS A 89 9.31 -4.61 -5.78
C CYS A 89 9.92 -3.30 -6.28
N HIS A 90 11.08 -2.88 -5.74
CA HIS A 90 11.73 -1.61 -6.05
C HIS A 90 13.06 -1.79 -6.80
N VAL A 91 13.48 -3.02 -7.12
CA VAL A 91 14.66 -3.21 -7.98
C VAL A 91 14.38 -2.68 -9.39
N THR A 92 15.42 -2.16 -10.02
CA THR A 92 15.37 -1.68 -11.41
C THR A 92 16.45 -2.40 -12.21
N GLY A 93 16.20 -2.59 -13.50
CA GLY A 93 17.11 -3.29 -14.40
C GLY A 93 16.36 -3.78 -15.63
N GLU A 94 16.93 -4.77 -16.29
CA GLU A 94 16.39 -5.37 -17.51
C GLU A 94 16.45 -6.90 -17.44
N PHE A 95 15.59 -7.54 -18.21
CA PHE A 95 15.59 -8.98 -18.42
C PHE A 95 15.18 -9.26 -19.87
N VAL A 96 15.59 -10.40 -20.40
CA VAL A 96 15.20 -10.81 -21.75
C VAL A 96 13.74 -11.26 -21.71
N ALA A 97 12.88 -10.52 -22.38
CA ALA A 97 11.49 -10.92 -22.59
C ALA A 97 11.40 -12.02 -23.66
N ARG A 98 10.35 -12.81 -23.58
CA ARG A 98 9.98 -13.82 -24.57
C ARG A 98 8.55 -13.58 -25.04
N ASP A 99 8.19 -14.19 -26.17
CA ASP A 99 6.83 -14.08 -26.69
C ASP A 99 5.82 -14.68 -25.71
N ASN A 100 4.69 -13.99 -25.52
CA ASN A 100 3.60 -14.49 -24.70
C ASN A 100 3.05 -15.79 -25.32
N VAL A 101 2.97 -16.84 -24.52
CA VAL A 101 2.33 -18.09 -24.91
C VAL A 101 0.85 -18.01 -24.54
N ALA A 102 -0.03 -18.20 -25.53
CA ALA A 102 -1.46 -18.28 -25.27
C ALA A 102 -1.75 -19.55 -24.45
N PRO A 103 -2.60 -19.48 -23.42
CA PRO A 103 -2.95 -20.66 -22.65
C PRO A 103 -3.72 -21.65 -23.53
N ALA A 104 -3.52 -22.95 -23.29
CA ALA A 104 -4.25 -24.00 -23.99
C ALA A 104 -5.77 -23.87 -23.85
N TYR A 105 -6.22 -23.26 -22.75
CA TYR A 105 -7.63 -23.00 -22.47
C TYR A 105 -7.87 -21.49 -22.34
N HIS A 106 -8.83 -20.97 -23.11
CA HIS A 106 -9.26 -19.57 -23.06
C HIS A 106 -10.69 -19.41 -23.55
N SER A 107 -11.20 -18.17 -23.60
CA SER A 107 -12.59 -17.88 -24.01
C SER A 107 -12.98 -18.38 -25.41
N GLN A 108 -12.01 -18.63 -26.30
CA GLN A 108 -12.24 -19.17 -27.64
C GLN A 108 -11.81 -20.64 -27.77
N ALA A 109 -11.14 -21.20 -26.75
CA ALA A 109 -10.82 -22.62 -26.62
C ALA A 109 -11.26 -23.08 -25.22
N PRO A 110 -12.57 -23.22 -24.97
CA PRO A 110 -13.09 -23.51 -23.65
C PRO A 110 -12.73 -24.94 -23.23
N VAL A 111 -12.51 -25.14 -21.93
CA VAL A 111 -12.37 -26.49 -21.37
C VAL A 111 -13.72 -27.20 -21.42
N THR A 112 -13.72 -28.50 -21.75
CA THR A 112 -14.91 -29.33 -21.54
C THR A 112 -14.97 -29.67 -20.05
N PRO A 113 -16.06 -29.34 -19.33
CA PRO A 113 -16.16 -29.68 -17.92
C PRO A 113 -16.02 -31.20 -17.71
N ASN A 114 -14.95 -31.60 -17.02
CA ASN A 114 -14.76 -32.97 -16.59
C ASN A 114 -15.22 -33.12 -15.13
N ARG A 115 -15.96 -34.18 -14.82
CA ARG A 115 -16.39 -34.45 -13.43
C ARG A 115 -15.42 -35.44 -12.80
N GLU A 116 -14.60 -34.94 -11.87
CA GLU A 116 -13.67 -35.72 -11.04
C GLU A 116 -14.15 -35.67 -9.58
N PRO A 117 -14.99 -36.63 -9.13
CA PRO A 117 -15.53 -36.64 -7.77
C PRO A 117 -14.46 -36.55 -6.67
N GLU A 118 -13.30 -37.15 -6.93
CA GLU A 118 -12.13 -37.17 -6.06
C GLU A 118 -11.50 -35.79 -5.83
N LYS A 119 -11.77 -34.80 -6.71
CA LYS A 119 -11.36 -33.40 -6.51
C LYS A 119 -12.41 -32.54 -5.82
N ILE A 120 -13.58 -33.10 -5.50
CA ILE A 120 -14.60 -32.41 -4.71
C ILE A 120 -14.27 -32.61 -3.22
N ILE A 121 -14.30 -31.53 -2.45
CA ILE A 121 -13.96 -31.53 -1.01
C ILE A 121 -15.18 -32.05 -0.23
N LEU A 122 -15.45 -33.33 -0.38
CA LEU A 122 -16.59 -34.01 0.24
C LEU A 122 -16.21 -35.45 0.61
N PRO A 123 -16.67 -35.98 1.75
CA PRO A 123 -16.55 -37.40 2.05
C PRO A 123 -17.15 -38.27 0.92
N PRO A 124 -16.50 -39.39 0.56
CA PRO A 124 -15.36 -40.02 1.25
C PRO A 124 -13.97 -39.51 0.80
N PHE A 125 -13.87 -38.58 -0.15
CA PHE A 125 -12.61 -38.24 -0.82
C PHE A 125 -11.67 -37.34 -0.01
N VAL A 126 -12.19 -36.52 0.90
CA VAL A 126 -11.38 -35.61 1.75
C VAL A 126 -10.26 -36.31 2.54
N TYR A 127 -10.47 -37.54 3.00
CA TYR A 127 -9.41 -38.29 3.68
C TYR A 127 -8.30 -38.75 2.72
N ALA A 128 -8.67 -39.13 1.49
CA ALA A 128 -7.71 -39.49 0.46
C ALA A 128 -6.89 -38.27 0.00
N GLN A 129 -7.53 -37.12 -0.19
CA GLN A 129 -6.89 -35.84 -0.52
C GLN A 129 -5.84 -35.44 0.52
N GLU A 130 -6.15 -35.59 1.81
CA GLU A 130 -5.18 -35.30 2.88
C GLU A 130 -3.96 -36.23 2.83
N ARG A 131 -4.16 -37.50 2.52
CA ARG A 131 -3.05 -38.44 2.32
C ARG A 131 -2.24 -38.11 1.08
N GLU A 132 -2.90 -37.77 -0.03
CA GLU A 132 -2.27 -37.42 -1.31
C GLU A 132 -1.32 -36.22 -1.17
N LYS A 133 -1.72 -35.19 -0.39
CA LYS A 133 -0.87 -34.03 -0.10
C LYS A 133 0.52 -34.41 0.44
N ILE A 134 0.58 -35.43 1.29
CA ILE A 134 1.83 -35.87 1.93
C ILE A 134 2.52 -37.00 1.16
N ALA A 135 1.75 -37.96 0.65
CA ALA A 135 2.29 -39.16 0.01
C ALA A 135 2.73 -38.92 -1.45
N GLU A 136 2.12 -37.94 -2.13
CA GLU A 136 2.31 -37.72 -3.57
C GLU A 136 2.73 -36.28 -3.88
N ARG A 137 1.95 -35.29 -3.45
CA ARG A 137 2.12 -33.89 -3.86
C ARG A 137 3.38 -33.23 -3.28
N LEU A 138 3.61 -33.38 -1.97
CA LEU A 138 4.82 -32.86 -1.32
C LEU A 138 6.10 -33.51 -1.90
N PRO A 139 6.21 -34.85 -2.03
CA PRO A 139 7.35 -35.48 -2.71
C PRO A 139 7.53 -35.03 -4.15
N ALA A 140 6.45 -34.87 -4.92
CA ALA A 140 6.51 -34.36 -6.29
C ALA A 140 7.04 -32.94 -6.36
N ALA A 141 6.62 -32.07 -5.43
CA ALA A 141 7.14 -30.71 -5.30
C ALA A 141 8.63 -30.71 -4.97
N ILE A 142 9.06 -31.48 -3.97
CA ILE A 142 10.48 -31.62 -3.59
C ILE A 142 11.31 -32.07 -4.79
N ARG A 143 10.87 -33.13 -5.49
CA ARG A 143 11.58 -33.65 -6.66
C ARG A 143 11.66 -32.61 -7.78
N PHE A 144 10.57 -31.89 -8.05
CA PHE A 144 10.57 -30.84 -9.08
C PHE A 144 11.57 -29.72 -8.74
N VAL A 145 11.62 -29.31 -7.47
CA VAL A 145 12.54 -28.27 -7.00
C VAL A 145 13.99 -28.71 -7.20
N GLU A 146 14.33 -29.96 -6.82
CA GLU A 146 15.66 -30.54 -6.99
C GLU A 146 16.03 -30.71 -8.48
N ASP A 147 15.15 -31.31 -9.28
CA ASP A 147 15.36 -31.59 -10.71
C ASP A 147 15.58 -30.30 -11.53
N ASN A 148 14.98 -29.18 -11.10
CA ASN A 148 15.11 -27.88 -11.75
C ASN A 148 16.08 -26.92 -11.03
N ALA A 149 16.72 -27.35 -9.94
CA ALA A 149 17.63 -26.53 -9.13
C ALA A 149 17.06 -25.14 -8.79
N LEU A 150 15.81 -25.08 -8.30
CA LEU A 150 15.15 -23.78 -8.06
C LEU A 150 15.80 -23.01 -6.89
N ASN A 151 16.35 -23.71 -5.90
CA ASN A 151 17.19 -23.12 -4.87
C ASN A 151 18.64 -23.00 -5.37
N GLU A 152 19.29 -21.90 -5.05
CA GLU A 152 20.65 -21.61 -5.54
C GLU A 152 21.69 -21.89 -4.45
N VAL A 153 22.80 -22.53 -4.80
CA VAL A 153 24.00 -22.65 -3.96
C VAL A 153 25.10 -21.77 -4.53
N PHE A 154 25.57 -20.81 -3.74
CA PHE A 154 26.73 -19.99 -4.06
C PHE A 154 27.94 -20.57 -3.32
N PRO A 155 28.98 -21.04 -4.02
CA PRO A 155 30.17 -21.58 -3.38
C PRO A 155 30.96 -20.47 -2.68
N GLY A 156 31.78 -20.86 -1.71
CA GLY A 156 32.71 -19.98 -1.02
C GLY A 156 33.93 -20.77 -0.54
N ARG A 157 35.06 -20.09 -0.34
CA ARG A 157 36.32 -20.72 0.08
C ARG A 157 36.34 -21.18 1.55
N TYR A 158 35.46 -20.63 2.38
CA TYR A 158 35.34 -20.98 3.80
C TYR A 158 34.27 -22.07 3.99
N ASP A 159 34.61 -23.31 3.64
CA ASP A 159 33.69 -24.45 3.60
C ASP A 159 33.24 -24.97 4.97
N SER A 160 33.92 -24.58 6.04
CA SER A 160 33.58 -24.94 7.43
C SER A 160 32.33 -24.21 7.96
N VAL A 161 31.91 -23.12 7.31
CA VAL A 161 30.75 -22.31 7.67
C VAL A 161 29.80 -22.16 6.48
N GLY A 162 28.56 -21.74 6.72
CA GLY A 162 27.62 -21.43 5.64
C GLY A 162 26.46 -20.55 6.08
N ILE A 163 25.81 -19.91 5.11
CA ILE A 163 24.62 -19.09 5.36
C ILE A 163 23.45 -19.70 4.59
N ILE A 164 22.29 -19.83 5.24
CA ILE A 164 21.03 -20.22 4.63
C ILE A 164 20.10 -19.02 4.71
N THR A 165 19.57 -18.54 3.59
CA THR A 165 18.75 -17.33 3.57
C THR A 165 17.55 -17.46 2.64
N CYS A 166 16.42 -16.86 3.01
CA CYS A 166 15.31 -16.67 2.08
C CYS A 166 15.74 -15.78 0.90
N GLY A 167 15.32 -16.12 -0.31
CA GLY A 167 15.78 -15.41 -1.52
C GLY A 167 15.57 -13.91 -1.44
N GLY A 168 14.41 -13.45 -0.97
CA GLY A 168 14.09 -12.04 -0.75
C GLY A 168 15.10 -11.24 0.10
N SER A 169 15.91 -11.90 0.92
CA SER A 169 16.92 -11.29 1.80
C SER A 169 18.34 -11.32 1.22
N TYR A 170 18.57 -12.05 0.13
CA TYR A 170 19.90 -12.33 -0.43
C TYR A 170 20.75 -11.08 -0.67
N ASN A 171 20.20 -10.04 -1.31
CA ASN A 171 20.99 -8.84 -1.63
C ASN A 171 21.51 -8.12 -0.37
N THR A 172 20.79 -8.24 0.75
CA THR A 172 21.21 -7.68 2.04
C THR A 172 22.30 -8.51 2.70
N VAL A 173 22.26 -9.84 2.53
CA VAL A 173 23.34 -10.76 2.92
C VAL A 173 24.63 -10.43 2.19
N ILE A 174 24.57 -10.33 0.85
CA ILE A 174 25.73 -9.96 0.03
C ILE A 174 26.29 -8.60 0.45
N ARG A 175 25.43 -7.60 0.69
CA ARG A 175 25.89 -6.28 1.15
C ARG A 175 26.60 -6.35 2.50
N ALA A 176 26.12 -7.15 3.44
CA ALA A 176 26.76 -7.33 4.74
C ALA A 176 28.11 -8.06 4.62
N LEU A 177 28.19 -9.12 3.82
CA LEU A 177 29.43 -9.83 3.52
C LEU A 177 30.45 -8.93 2.81
N GLN A 178 30.01 -8.10 1.88
CA GLN A 178 30.86 -7.12 1.21
C GLN A 178 31.44 -6.11 2.20
N ARG A 179 30.65 -5.63 3.16
CA ARG A 179 31.17 -4.75 4.24
C ARG A 179 32.19 -5.45 5.12
N GLN A 180 32.11 -6.78 5.25
CA GLN A 180 33.11 -7.58 5.94
C GLN A 180 34.32 -7.97 5.08
N GLY A 181 34.36 -7.58 3.81
CA GLY A 181 35.43 -7.98 2.89
C GLY A 181 35.34 -9.45 2.43
N LEU A 182 34.18 -10.08 2.61
CA LEU A 182 33.90 -11.50 2.30
C LEU A 182 32.97 -11.66 1.08
N ALA A 183 32.70 -10.56 0.37
CA ALA A 183 32.09 -10.57 -0.94
C ALA A 183 32.60 -9.39 -1.77
N ASP A 184 32.60 -9.52 -3.09
CA ASP A 184 33.00 -8.45 -3.99
C ASP A 184 31.81 -7.59 -4.47
N VAL A 185 32.06 -6.69 -5.41
CA VAL A 185 31.02 -5.81 -6.00
C VAL A 185 30.11 -6.53 -6.99
N TYR A 186 30.50 -7.71 -7.47
CA TYR A 186 29.74 -8.53 -8.41
C TYR A 186 28.85 -9.56 -7.69
N GLY A 187 29.02 -9.71 -6.37
CA GLY A 187 28.24 -10.61 -5.52
C GLY A 187 28.89 -11.98 -5.33
N GLU A 188 30.12 -12.17 -5.80
CA GLU A 188 30.91 -13.37 -5.50
C GLU A 188 31.29 -13.34 -4.02
N THR A 189 31.07 -14.45 -3.32
CA THR A 189 31.23 -14.53 -1.86
C THR A 189 32.26 -15.57 -1.45
N ASP A 190 32.97 -15.28 -0.37
CA ASP A 190 33.90 -16.23 0.25
C ASP A 190 33.19 -17.22 1.20
N ILE A 191 31.96 -16.90 1.64
CA ILE A 191 31.16 -17.73 2.53
C ILE A 191 30.12 -18.47 1.69
N PRO A 192 30.05 -19.81 1.74
CA PRO A 192 29.02 -20.55 1.03
C PRO A 192 27.60 -20.10 1.43
N ILE A 193 26.72 -19.88 0.47
CA ILE A 193 25.32 -19.48 0.69
C ILE A 193 24.38 -20.50 0.04
N TYR A 194 23.36 -20.91 0.77
CA TYR A 194 22.20 -21.61 0.24
C TYR A 194 20.99 -20.67 0.25
N CYS A 195 20.54 -20.29 -0.94
CA CYS A 195 19.48 -19.32 -1.18
C CYS A 195 18.16 -20.03 -1.44
N LEU A 196 17.25 -19.94 -0.48
CA LEU A 196 15.91 -20.52 -0.52
C LEU A 196 15.00 -19.64 -1.38
N ASN A 197 15.03 -19.83 -2.70
CA ASN A 197 14.03 -19.26 -3.61
C ASN A 197 12.68 -19.97 -3.45
N VAL A 198 12.70 -21.22 -2.97
CA VAL A 198 11.55 -21.97 -2.48
C VAL A 198 11.63 -22.02 -0.96
N ALA A 199 10.91 -21.13 -0.29
CA ALA A 199 10.91 -21.06 1.17
C ALA A 199 10.11 -22.24 1.79
N TYR A 200 9.02 -22.66 1.15
CA TYR A 200 8.24 -23.83 1.56
C TYR A 200 7.80 -24.63 0.32
N PRO A 201 7.98 -25.96 0.27
CA PRO A 201 8.57 -26.79 1.32
C PRO A 201 10.09 -26.62 1.42
N LEU A 202 10.65 -26.95 2.58
CA LEU A 202 12.10 -27.13 2.71
C LEU A 202 12.53 -28.40 1.97
N ILE A 203 13.73 -28.38 1.38
CA ILE A 203 14.28 -29.49 0.59
C ILE A 203 15.34 -30.24 1.41
N PRO A 204 15.04 -31.43 1.96
CA PRO A 204 15.92 -32.09 2.91
C PRO A 204 17.28 -32.48 2.34
N ASN A 205 17.36 -32.99 1.10
CA ASN A 205 18.63 -33.43 0.54
C ASN A 205 19.56 -32.26 0.25
N GLU A 206 19.04 -31.17 -0.33
CA GLU A 206 19.82 -29.93 -0.56
C GLU A 206 20.36 -29.37 0.76
N LEU A 207 19.53 -29.31 1.81
CA LEU A 207 19.95 -28.85 3.14
C LEU A 207 21.01 -29.75 3.77
N VAL A 208 20.83 -31.08 3.68
CA VAL A 208 21.81 -32.05 4.19
C VAL A 208 23.12 -31.92 3.43
N GLN A 209 23.08 -31.86 2.10
CA GLN A 209 24.27 -31.69 1.27
C GLN A 209 25.01 -30.39 1.57
N PHE A 210 24.26 -29.29 1.76
CA PHE A 210 24.85 -28.00 2.10
C PHE A 210 25.48 -28.01 3.49
N CYS A 211 24.81 -28.57 4.49
CA CYS A 211 25.27 -28.57 5.88
C CYS A 211 26.35 -29.62 6.17
N ALA A 212 26.35 -30.75 5.47
CA ALA A 212 27.32 -31.83 5.71
C ALA A 212 28.77 -31.31 5.62
N GLY A 213 29.57 -31.66 6.63
CA GLY A 213 30.96 -31.19 6.76
C GLY A 213 31.13 -29.80 7.37
N LYS A 214 30.07 -28.97 7.42
CA LYS A 214 30.12 -27.65 8.06
C LYS A 214 30.11 -27.79 9.58
N GLU A 215 30.91 -26.96 10.24
CA GLU A 215 30.86 -26.76 11.69
C GLU A 215 29.56 -26.09 12.10
N GLN A 216 29.19 -25.02 11.39
CA GLN A 216 28.06 -24.19 11.72
C GLN A 216 27.44 -23.52 10.50
N VAL A 217 26.14 -23.22 10.58
CA VAL A 217 25.41 -22.44 9.59
C VAL A 217 24.58 -21.35 10.26
N LEU A 218 24.37 -20.23 9.57
CA LEU A 218 23.46 -19.17 9.99
C LEU A 218 22.20 -19.18 9.12
N VAL A 219 21.03 -19.36 9.75
CA VAL A 219 19.72 -19.25 9.11
C VAL A 219 19.20 -17.82 9.23
N LEU A 220 18.91 -17.21 8.10
CA LEU A 220 18.41 -15.85 7.98
C LEU A 220 16.96 -15.86 7.51
N GLU A 221 16.05 -15.83 8.48
CA GLU A 221 14.61 -15.67 8.27
C GLU A 221 14.06 -14.46 9.04
N GLU A 222 13.18 -13.68 8.41
CA GLU A 222 12.49 -12.56 9.06
C GLU A 222 11.19 -13.04 9.71
N GLY A 223 10.82 -12.43 10.84
CA GLY A 223 9.57 -12.73 11.53
C GLY A 223 9.68 -13.79 12.62
N GLN A 224 8.53 -14.02 13.27
CA GLN A 224 8.34 -14.97 14.37
C GLN A 224 7.03 -15.75 14.19
N PRO A 225 6.95 -17.02 14.62
CA PRO A 225 8.08 -17.88 15.04
C PRO A 225 9.06 -18.18 13.89
N GLU A 226 10.24 -18.68 14.24
CA GLU A 226 11.34 -19.09 13.35
C GLU A 226 11.08 -20.44 12.66
N TYR A 227 10.06 -20.46 11.79
CA TYR A 227 9.58 -21.69 11.16
C TYR A 227 10.63 -22.38 10.28
N ILE A 228 11.47 -21.62 9.59
CA ILE A 228 12.50 -22.18 8.69
C ILE A 228 13.63 -22.78 9.52
N GLU A 229 14.13 -22.07 10.53
CA GLU A 229 15.15 -22.53 11.47
C GLU A 229 14.70 -23.81 12.19
N GLN A 230 13.47 -23.84 12.72
CA GLN A 230 12.89 -25.04 13.35
C GLN A 230 12.82 -26.23 12.38
N GLY A 231 12.43 -25.96 11.12
CA GLY A 231 12.37 -26.98 10.06
C GLY A 231 13.75 -27.53 9.71
N ILE A 232 14.74 -26.66 9.55
CA ILE A 232 16.14 -27.04 9.26
C ILE A 232 16.71 -27.85 10.42
N GLN A 233 16.57 -27.39 11.66
CA GLN A 233 16.99 -28.13 12.86
C GLN A 233 16.41 -29.55 12.88
N THR A 234 15.11 -29.67 12.59
CA THR A 234 14.42 -30.97 12.54
C THR A 234 14.99 -31.87 11.45
N ILE A 235 15.24 -31.35 10.24
CA ILE A 235 15.83 -32.09 9.12
C ILE A 235 17.22 -32.60 9.49
N LEU A 236 18.09 -31.71 9.99
CA LEU A 236 19.47 -32.05 10.32
C LEU A 236 19.55 -33.10 11.43
N ARG A 237 18.73 -32.98 12.49
CA ARG A 237 18.70 -33.97 13.57
C ARG A 237 18.13 -35.32 13.14
N ARG A 238 17.13 -35.36 12.25
CA ARG A 238 16.60 -36.62 11.70
C ARG A 238 17.61 -37.36 10.83
N GLN A 239 18.51 -36.63 10.18
CA GLN A 239 19.56 -37.18 9.30
C GLN A 239 20.93 -37.25 10.00
N ASP A 240 20.96 -37.06 11.32
CA ASP A 240 22.16 -37.09 12.17
C ASP A 240 23.31 -36.16 11.70
N ILE A 241 22.98 -35.05 11.04
CA ILE A 241 23.94 -34.02 10.63
C ILE A 241 24.25 -33.13 11.82
N GLN A 242 25.51 -33.11 12.26
CA GLN A 242 25.95 -32.46 13.51
C GLN A 242 26.24 -30.96 13.41
N THR A 243 26.07 -30.36 12.23
CA THR A 243 26.25 -28.92 12.00
C THR A 243 25.43 -28.11 13.00
N ARG A 244 26.07 -27.13 13.64
CA ARG A 244 25.40 -26.21 14.56
C ARG A 244 24.60 -25.18 13.76
N VAL A 245 23.35 -24.96 14.13
CA VAL A 245 22.52 -23.92 13.51
C VAL A 245 22.47 -22.71 14.44
N TYR A 246 22.81 -21.56 13.88
CA TYR A 246 22.56 -20.23 14.41
C TYR A 246 21.39 -19.61 13.66
N GLY A 247 20.67 -18.71 14.31
CA GLY A 247 19.55 -17.99 13.74
C GLY A 247 19.05 -16.97 14.75
N LYS A 248 17.86 -17.15 15.32
CA LYS A 248 17.27 -16.20 16.28
C LYS A 248 18.02 -16.08 17.62
N ASP A 249 18.98 -16.94 17.90
CA ASP A 249 19.87 -16.80 19.06
C ASP A 249 20.84 -15.62 18.93
N ILE A 250 21.20 -15.23 17.70
CA ILE A 250 22.05 -14.07 17.39
C ILE A 250 21.36 -13.02 16.51
N MET A 251 20.26 -13.38 15.85
CA MET A 251 19.44 -12.50 15.03
C MET A 251 18.18 -12.05 15.79
N PRO A 252 17.63 -10.85 15.53
CA PRO A 252 16.38 -10.42 16.15
C PRO A 252 15.19 -11.33 15.81
N MET A 253 14.34 -11.59 16.82
CA MET A 253 13.09 -12.34 16.67
C MET A 253 12.03 -11.54 15.89
N ALA A 254 12.03 -10.22 16.01
CA ALA A 254 11.06 -9.34 15.38
C ALA A 254 11.74 -8.13 14.73
N GLY A 255 11.03 -7.49 13.80
CA GLY A 255 11.53 -6.37 12.99
C GLY A 255 12.12 -6.83 11.66
N GLU A 256 12.34 -5.85 10.78
CA GLU A 256 13.00 -6.04 9.49
C GLU A 256 14.50 -6.28 9.66
N TYR A 257 15.07 -7.17 8.87
CA TYR A 257 16.51 -7.34 8.75
C TYR A 257 17.08 -6.24 7.85
N THR A 258 17.31 -5.08 8.48
CA THR A 258 18.03 -3.95 7.88
C THR A 258 19.49 -4.31 7.59
N GLY A 259 20.17 -3.48 6.81
CA GLY A 259 21.60 -3.69 6.51
C GLY A 259 22.49 -3.74 7.77
N GLN A 260 22.14 -2.98 8.81
CA GLN A 260 22.87 -2.98 10.07
C GLN A 260 22.62 -4.27 10.87
N VAL A 261 21.35 -4.70 10.99
CA VAL A 261 20.99 -5.97 11.65
C VAL A 261 21.67 -7.15 10.97
N MET A 262 21.67 -7.18 9.64
CA MET A 262 22.33 -8.23 8.86
C MET A 262 23.84 -8.25 9.08
N LEU A 263 24.48 -7.08 9.07
CA LEU A 263 25.92 -6.97 9.32
C LEU A 263 26.29 -7.43 10.72
N GLU A 264 25.57 -7.00 11.75
CA GLU A 264 25.81 -7.40 13.13
C GLU A 264 25.69 -8.93 13.28
N GLY A 265 24.59 -9.50 12.80
CA GLY A 265 24.33 -10.94 12.87
C GLY A 265 25.40 -11.79 12.19
N ILE A 266 25.77 -11.44 10.95
CA ILE A 266 26.82 -12.13 10.21
C ILE A 266 28.18 -11.99 10.90
N THR A 267 28.48 -10.84 11.49
CA THR A 267 29.72 -10.62 12.24
C THR A 267 29.80 -11.52 13.47
N ARG A 268 28.72 -11.58 14.26
CA ARG A 268 28.62 -12.47 15.43
C ARG A 268 28.76 -13.95 15.02
N PHE A 269 28.14 -14.35 13.91
CA PHE A 269 28.23 -15.69 13.38
C PHE A 269 29.67 -16.07 12.97
N ILE A 270 30.36 -15.20 12.22
CA ILE A 270 31.74 -15.45 11.78
C ILE A 270 32.67 -15.54 13.00
N GLN A 271 32.50 -14.66 14.00
CA GLN A 271 33.29 -14.72 15.23
C GLN A 271 33.09 -16.01 16.04
N ALA A 272 31.92 -16.64 15.93
CA ALA A 272 31.66 -17.91 16.59
C ALA A 272 32.37 -19.10 15.92
N ALA A 273 32.86 -18.94 14.67
CA ALA A 273 33.56 -19.99 13.94
C ALA A 273 34.90 -20.31 14.63
N SER A 274 35.17 -21.58 14.89
CA SER A 274 36.36 -21.98 15.65
C SER A 274 37.39 -22.76 14.82
N ARG A 275 36.97 -23.41 13.73
CA ARG A 275 37.84 -24.28 12.92
C ARG A 275 38.64 -23.57 11.84
N GLN A 276 38.24 -22.38 11.43
CA GLN A 276 38.87 -21.65 10.33
C GLN A 276 38.96 -20.17 10.68
N ASP A 277 40.13 -19.59 10.49
CA ASP A 277 40.34 -18.16 10.65
C ASP A 277 39.78 -17.43 9.42
N ILE A 278 38.71 -16.67 9.62
CA ILE A 278 38.01 -15.91 8.57
C ILE A 278 38.35 -14.43 8.78
N PRO A 279 39.12 -13.81 7.87
CA PRO A 279 39.54 -12.42 8.01
C PRO A 279 38.34 -11.50 7.80
N MET A 280 37.88 -10.89 8.89
CA MET A 280 36.84 -9.87 8.85
C MET A 280 37.45 -8.48 8.69
N ALA A 281 36.90 -7.67 7.79
CA ALA A 281 37.31 -6.27 7.62
C ALA A 281 36.93 -5.39 8.82
N LEU A 282 35.84 -5.73 9.53
CA LEU A 282 35.32 -4.98 10.66
C LEU A 282 35.23 -5.88 11.90
N SER A 283 35.79 -5.42 13.02
CA SER A 283 35.57 -6.08 14.31
C SER A 283 34.12 -5.89 14.78
N LEU A 284 33.63 -6.76 15.67
CA LEU A 284 32.29 -6.60 16.24
C LEU A 284 32.13 -5.25 16.94
N ASP A 285 33.14 -4.75 17.65
CA ASP A 285 33.08 -3.42 18.27
C ASP A 285 32.91 -2.30 17.24
N VAL A 286 33.56 -2.40 16.08
CA VAL A 286 33.37 -1.44 14.98
C VAL A 286 32.00 -1.59 14.34
N VAL A 287 31.45 -2.80 14.24
CA VAL A 287 30.11 -3.03 13.70
C VAL A 287 29.03 -2.51 14.64
N LEU A 288 29.12 -2.83 15.94
CA LEU A 288 28.21 -2.34 16.98
C LEU A 288 28.33 -0.83 17.16
N GLY A 289 29.55 -0.30 17.05
CA GLY A 289 29.84 1.13 17.00
C GLY A 289 29.71 1.74 15.60
N THR A 290 29.19 1.00 14.61
CA THR A 290 28.80 1.60 13.34
C THR A 290 27.53 2.39 13.61
N GLU A 291 27.73 3.57 14.16
CA GLU A 291 26.75 4.63 14.14
C GLU A 291 26.64 5.12 12.70
N THR A 292 25.50 5.72 12.38
CA THR A 292 25.41 6.56 11.20
C THR A 292 26.62 7.53 11.23
N PRO A 293 27.28 7.88 10.12
CA PRO A 293 28.40 8.83 10.11
C PRO A 293 28.04 10.26 10.60
N VAL A 294 26.86 10.40 11.17
CA VAL A 294 26.18 11.57 11.68
C VAL A 294 26.04 11.31 13.17
N SER A 295 26.64 12.16 14.02
CA SER A 295 26.60 11.98 15.47
C SER A 295 25.15 11.95 15.98
N ASP A 296 24.86 11.36 17.15
CA ASP A 296 23.52 11.40 17.75
C ASP A 296 23.00 12.84 17.91
N GLU A 297 23.90 13.79 18.17
CA GLU A 297 23.58 15.22 18.20
C GLU A 297 23.19 15.73 16.81
N ASP A 298 23.94 15.38 15.77
CA ASP A 298 23.61 15.74 14.39
C ASP A 298 22.34 15.02 13.89
N ILE A 299 22.09 13.76 14.28
CA ILE A 299 20.84 13.05 14.01
C ILE A 299 19.71 13.77 14.72
N SER A 300 19.88 14.15 15.99
CA SER A 300 18.86 14.88 16.75
C SER A 300 18.56 16.24 16.13
N ARG A 301 19.61 16.98 15.71
CA ARG A 301 19.47 18.27 15.00
C ARG A 301 18.81 18.07 13.63
N LEU A 302 19.24 17.07 12.88
CA LEU A 302 18.69 16.71 11.58
C LEU A 302 17.22 16.29 11.71
N MET A 303 16.87 15.46 12.69
CA MET A 303 15.49 15.03 12.96
C MET A 303 14.62 16.18 13.48
N ALA A 304 15.20 17.13 14.21
CA ALA A 304 14.52 18.35 14.62
C ALA A 304 14.25 19.30 13.43
N GLU A 305 15.13 19.32 12.43
CA GLU A 305 15.01 20.16 11.23
C GLU A 305 14.28 19.47 10.06
N LEU A 306 14.29 18.14 10.01
CA LEU A 306 13.66 17.36 8.95
C LEU A 306 12.15 17.40 9.13
N PRO A 307 11.39 17.98 8.19
CA PRO A 307 9.96 17.95 8.26
C PRO A 307 9.47 16.49 8.18
N PRO A 308 8.60 16.04 9.11
CA PRO A 308 8.07 14.69 9.07
C PRO A 308 7.29 14.49 7.77
N ARG A 309 7.40 13.30 7.18
CA ARG A 309 6.69 12.92 5.95
C ARG A 309 5.71 11.78 6.23
N PRO A 310 4.68 12.01 7.06
CA PRO A 310 3.67 10.98 7.29
C PRO A 310 2.93 10.67 5.98
N ALA A 311 2.34 9.49 5.91
CA ALA A 311 1.42 9.16 4.84
C ALA A 311 0.30 10.20 4.75
N GLY A 312 -0.04 10.61 3.52
CA GLY A 312 -0.96 11.72 3.31
C GLY A 312 -1.76 11.59 2.02
N LEU A 313 -2.88 12.31 1.97
CA LEU A 313 -3.78 12.30 0.83
C LEU A 313 -3.18 13.07 -0.37
N CYS A 314 -3.45 12.61 -1.59
CA CYS A 314 -3.00 13.28 -2.81
C CYS A 314 -3.51 14.73 -2.92
N THR A 315 -2.83 15.56 -3.72
CA THR A 315 -3.37 16.86 -4.15
C THR A 315 -4.71 16.65 -4.85
N GLY A 316 -5.75 17.35 -4.38
CA GLY A 316 -7.10 17.25 -4.93
C GLY A 316 -7.87 15.97 -4.60
N CYS A 317 -7.36 15.15 -3.67
CA CYS A 317 -8.03 13.95 -3.20
C CYS A 317 -9.48 14.24 -2.74
N PRO A 318 -10.46 13.43 -3.15
CA PRO A 318 -11.88 13.59 -2.81
C PRO A 318 -12.17 13.38 -1.33
N GLU A 319 -11.30 12.72 -0.56
CA GLU A 319 -11.54 12.46 0.86
C GLU A 319 -11.26 13.66 1.76
N ARG A 320 -10.39 14.58 1.31
CA ARG A 320 -10.04 15.80 2.05
C ARG A 320 -11.27 16.61 2.47
N PRO A 321 -12.19 17.00 1.56
CA PRO A 321 -13.38 17.75 1.95
C PRO A 321 -14.33 16.98 2.88
N LEU A 322 -14.40 15.65 2.79
CA LEU A 322 -15.13 14.81 3.74
C LEU A 322 -14.56 14.99 5.15
N PHE A 323 -13.24 14.86 5.32
CA PHE A 323 -12.60 15.06 6.62
C PHE A 323 -12.69 16.50 7.12
N SER A 324 -12.62 17.49 6.21
CA SER A 324 -12.89 18.89 6.57
C SER A 324 -14.31 19.07 7.12
N ALA A 325 -15.32 18.42 6.53
CA ALA A 325 -16.69 18.48 7.00
C ALA A 325 -16.86 17.80 8.37
N ILE A 326 -16.26 16.62 8.58
CA ILE A 326 -16.28 15.92 9.87
C ILE A 326 -15.62 16.78 10.96
N LYS A 327 -14.46 17.38 10.68
CA LYS A 327 -13.76 18.24 11.63
C LYS A 327 -14.58 19.47 12.04
N GLN A 328 -15.23 20.12 11.07
CA GLN A 328 -16.15 21.22 11.36
C GLN A 328 -17.37 20.77 12.17
N LEU A 329 -17.88 19.55 11.96
CA LEU A 329 -18.98 19.02 12.79
C LEU A 329 -18.52 18.71 14.22
N GLN A 330 -17.29 18.24 14.41
CA GLN A 330 -16.76 17.99 15.76
C GLN A 330 -16.65 19.27 16.59
N GLU A 331 -16.37 20.42 15.96
CA GLU A 331 -16.38 21.72 16.66
C GLU A 331 -17.78 22.08 17.20
N GLU A 332 -18.84 21.59 16.57
CA GLU A 332 -20.21 21.91 16.94
C GLU A 332 -20.87 20.85 17.84
N MET A 333 -20.56 19.57 17.61
CA MET A 333 -21.23 18.44 18.24
C MET A 333 -20.34 17.69 19.24
N GLY A 334 -19.07 18.05 19.33
CA GLY A 334 -18.08 17.33 20.13
C GLY A 334 -17.39 16.18 19.39
N PRO A 335 -16.48 15.46 20.06
CA PRO A 335 -15.70 14.40 19.44
C PRO A 335 -16.58 13.20 19.04
N PHE A 336 -16.23 12.58 17.92
CA PHE A 336 -16.88 11.36 17.43
C PHE A 336 -15.94 10.17 17.58
N HIS A 337 -16.52 8.99 17.84
CA HIS A 337 -15.81 7.74 17.62
C HIS A 337 -15.85 7.38 16.13
N ILE A 338 -14.68 7.35 15.50
CA ILE A 338 -14.50 7.05 14.08
C ILE A 338 -13.71 5.76 13.95
N SER A 339 -14.36 4.68 13.50
CA SER A 339 -13.69 3.46 13.07
C SER A 339 -13.41 3.54 11.58
N SER A 340 -12.15 3.41 11.19
CA SER A 340 -11.71 3.52 9.80
C SER A 340 -11.25 2.17 9.27
N ASP A 341 -11.51 1.91 7.99
CA ASP A 341 -10.91 0.75 7.31
C ASP A 341 -9.45 0.99 6.94
N ILE A 342 -8.77 -0.05 6.46
CA ILE A 342 -7.52 0.08 5.71
C ILE A 342 -7.81 0.76 4.37
N GLY A 343 -7.15 1.89 4.08
CA GLY A 343 -7.29 2.64 2.82
C GLY A 343 -6.75 4.06 2.96
N CYS A 344 -6.92 4.91 1.94
CA CYS A 344 -6.44 6.30 1.99
C CYS A 344 -7.04 7.09 3.16
N HIS A 345 -8.26 6.76 3.57
CA HIS A 345 -8.95 7.38 4.69
C HIS A 345 -8.26 7.15 6.04
N SER A 346 -7.42 6.12 6.19
CA SER A 346 -6.62 5.92 7.40
C SER A 346 -5.62 7.06 7.65
N PHE A 347 -5.18 7.75 6.59
CA PHE A 347 -4.24 8.87 6.70
C PHE A 347 -4.86 10.09 7.38
N ALA A 348 -6.19 10.14 7.52
CA ALA A 348 -6.86 11.19 8.30
C ALA A 348 -6.57 11.09 9.81
N THR A 349 -6.07 9.96 10.30
CA THR A 349 -5.61 9.81 11.69
C THR A 349 -4.42 10.72 12.00
N ALA A 350 -3.62 11.07 11.00
CA ALA A 350 -2.50 11.99 11.12
C ALA A 350 -2.93 13.46 10.97
N ALA A 351 -2.01 14.36 11.29
CA ALA A 351 -2.17 15.78 11.04
C ALA A 351 -2.38 16.06 9.53
N PRO A 352 -3.21 17.05 9.16
CA PRO A 352 -3.86 18.02 10.04
C PRO A 352 -5.28 17.62 10.48
N PHE A 353 -5.78 16.46 10.07
CA PHE A 353 -7.16 16.06 10.38
C PHE A 353 -7.28 15.53 11.80
N ASN A 354 -6.37 14.63 12.22
CA ASN A 354 -6.41 13.96 13.54
C ASN A 354 -7.77 13.29 13.80
N LEU A 355 -8.33 12.63 12.78
CA LEU A 355 -9.61 11.95 12.80
C LEU A 355 -9.42 10.43 12.71
N GLY A 356 -9.93 9.70 13.69
CA GLY A 356 -9.89 8.24 13.75
C GLY A 356 -9.56 7.73 15.14
N ASN A 357 -10.18 6.62 15.53
CA ASN A 357 -9.97 5.98 16.83
C ASN A 357 -9.49 4.54 16.69
N THR A 358 -9.93 3.83 15.65
CA THR A 358 -9.60 2.42 15.44
C THR A 358 -9.46 2.10 13.95
N ILE A 359 -8.57 1.17 13.62
CA ILE A 359 -8.45 0.52 12.32
C ILE A 359 -8.34 -0.98 12.58
N MET A 360 -9.30 -1.77 12.08
CA MET A 360 -9.34 -3.22 12.35
C MET A 360 -8.99 -4.07 11.13
N GLY A 361 -9.25 -3.59 9.92
CA GLY A 361 -8.93 -4.33 8.70
C GLY A 361 -9.55 -3.70 7.45
N TYR A 362 -9.61 -4.48 6.37
CA TYR A 362 -10.18 -4.06 5.09
C TYR A 362 -11.62 -4.57 4.96
N GLY A 363 -12.60 -3.66 4.91
CA GLY A 363 -14.02 -4.00 4.92
C GLY A 363 -14.55 -4.38 6.31
N LEU A 364 -13.96 -3.88 7.40
CA LEU A 364 -14.31 -4.25 8.79
C LEU A 364 -14.73 -3.06 9.67
N SER A 365 -14.58 -1.81 9.23
CA SER A 365 -14.83 -0.62 10.04
C SER A 365 -16.25 -0.49 10.62
N LEU A 366 -17.25 -1.03 9.93
CA LEU A 366 -18.62 -1.09 10.44
C LEU A 366 -18.84 -2.24 11.42
N ALA A 367 -18.21 -3.40 11.16
CA ALA A 367 -18.28 -4.53 12.05
C ALA A 367 -17.61 -4.21 13.39
N SER A 368 -16.45 -3.54 13.38
CA SER A 368 -15.73 -3.10 14.56
C SER A 368 -16.51 -2.04 15.36
N SER A 369 -17.06 -1.01 14.69
CA SER A 369 -17.81 0.05 15.38
C SER A 369 -19.10 -0.45 16.01
N SER A 370 -19.72 -1.49 15.43
CA SER A 370 -20.95 -2.11 15.96
C SER A 370 -20.75 -2.64 17.39
N GLY A 371 -19.53 -3.05 17.77
CA GLY A 371 -19.20 -3.46 19.13
C GLY A 371 -19.24 -2.31 20.16
N MET A 372 -19.08 -1.07 19.71
CA MET A 372 -19.07 0.13 20.56
C MET A 372 -20.45 0.79 20.70
N ARG A 373 -21.49 0.24 20.05
CA ARG A 373 -22.81 0.88 19.90
C ARG A 373 -23.52 1.29 21.20
N HIS A 374 -23.25 0.60 22.30
CA HIS A 374 -23.85 0.89 23.62
C HIS A 374 -22.90 1.65 24.56
N ALA A 375 -21.65 1.87 24.14
CA ALA A 375 -20.61 2.51 24.94
C ALA A 375 -20.44 4.00 24.61
N LEU A 376 -21.13 4.49 23.57
CA LEU A 376 -20.97 5.84 23.06
C LEU A 376 -22.24 6.68 23.28
N PRO A 377 -22.11 7.98 23.58
CA PRO A 377 -23.25 8.89 23.73
C PRO A 377 -23.88 9.30 22.38
N HIS A 378 -23.24 8.94 21.26
CA HIS A 378 -23.62 9.28 19.89
C HIS A 378 -23.44 8.06 18.98
N LYS A 379 -24.02 8.12 17.77
CA LYS A 379 -23.82 7.09 16.73
C LYS A 379 -22.34 6.97 16.38
N ALA A 380 -21.82 5.76 16.33
CA ALA A 380 -20.46 5.52 15.85
C ALA A 380 -20.38 5.82 14.35
N ILE A 381 -19.25 6.42 13.92
CA ILE A 381 -18.97 6.66 12.51
C ILE A 381 -18.01 5.58 12.01
N SER A 382 -18.36 4.92 10.91
CA SER A 382 -17.50 3.99 10.19
C SER A 382 -17.14 4.58 8.85
N ILE A 383 -15.85 4.64 8.51
CA ILE A 383 -15.36 5.14 7.23
C ILE A 383 -14.75 3.98 6.46
N MET A 384 -15.18 3.84 5.21
CA MET A 384 -14.84 2.71 4.34
C MET A 384 -14.65 3.22 2.92
N GLY A 385 -13.64 2.72 2.21
CA GLY A 385 -13.55 2.90 0.77
C GLY A 385 -14.46 1.90 0.04
N ASP A 386 -14.95 2.26 -1.14
CA ASP A 386 -15.66 1.36 -2.06
C ASP A 386 -14.96 0.00 -2.28
N GLY A 387 -13.63 -0.03 -2.38
CA GLY A 387 -12.88 -1.29 -2.45
C GLY A 387 -13.10 -2.17 -1.21
N GLY A 388 -13.08 -1.60 -0.01
CA GLY A 388 -13.35 -2.32 1.24
C GLY A 388 -14.81 -2.78 1.34
N PHE A 389 -15.73 -1.95 0.84
CA PHE A 389 -17.15 -2.26 0.75
C PHE A 389 -17.41 -3.50 -0.12
N TRP A 390 -16.86 -3.52 -1.34
CA TRP A 390 -17.04 -4.65 -2.27
C TRP A 390 -16.24 -5.89 -1.88
N HIS A 391 -15.13 -5.72 -1.15
CA HIS A 391 -14.33 -6.84 -0.70
C HIS A 391 -15.01 -7.66 0.41
N ASN A 392 -15.49 -7.02 1.47
CA ASN A 392 -16.18 -7.71 2.57
C ASN A 392 -17.17 -6.81 3.34
N GLY A 393 -17.10 -5.48 3.20
CA GLY A 393 -17.88 -4.55 4.02
C GLY A 393 -19.40 -4.70 3.88
N LEU A 394 -19.89 -5.10 2.70
CA LEU A 394 -21.32 -5.41 2.50
C LEU A 394 -21.76 -6.59 3.37
N THR A 395 -21.01 -7.70 3.35
CA THR A 395 -21.35 -8.95 4.05
C THR A 395 -21.07 -8.88 5.53
N SER A 396 -19.87 -8.48 5.94
CA SER A 396 -19.43 -8.47 7.34
C SER A 396 -19.99 -7.28 8.12
N GLY A 397 -20.18 -6.13 7.45
CA GLY A 397 -20.61 -4.88 8.04
C GLY A 397 -22.10 -4.63 7.84
N VAL A 398 -22.52 -4.32 6.60
CA VAL A 398 -23.88 -3.83 6.32
C VAL A 398 -24.95 -4.86 6.67
N THR A 399 -24.84 -6.09 6.15
CA THR A 399 -25.82 -7.14 6.43
C THR A 399 -25.92 -7.44 7.93
N SER A 400 -24.78 -7.50 8.62
CA SER A 400 -24.74 -7.70 10.07
C SER A 400 -25.38 -6.54 10.84
N ALA A 401 -25.09 -5.29 10.45
CA ALA A 401 -25.65 -4.10 11.06
C ALA A 401 -27.18 -4.02 10.86
N VAL A 402 -27.67 -4.38 9.68
CA VAL A 402 -29.12 -4.45 9.42
C VAL A 402 -29.77 -5.53 10.28
N PHE A 403 -29.20 -6.73 10.32
CA PHE A 403 -29.74 -7.84 11.11
C PHE A 403 -29.78 -7.52 12.62
N ASN A 404 -28.75 -6.84 13.13
CA ASN A 404 -28.64 -6.48 14.55
C ASN A 404 -29.28 -5.12 14.88
N GLU A 405 -30.03 -4.51 13.95
CA GLU A 405 -30.64 -3.18 14.10
C GLU A 405 -29.66 -2.11 14.58
N HIS A 406 -28.41 -2.19 14.14
CA HIS A 406 -27.36 -1.28 14.57
C HIS A 406 -27.61 0.15 14.07
N ASP A 407 -27.77 1.07 15.02
CA ASP A 407 -27.94 2.49 14.79
C ASP A 407 -26.59 3.23 14.71
N GLY A 408 -25.86 2.99 13.62
CA GLY A 408 -24.59 3.63 13.30
C GLY A 408 -24.64 4.47 12.02
N LEU A 409 -23.54 5.16 11.72
CA LEU A 409 -23.30 5.84 10.45
C LEU A 409 -22.15 5.18 9.69
N LEU A 410 -22.43 4.58 8.54
CA LEU A 410 -21.43 4.15 7.57
C LEU A 410 -21.24 5.21 6.49
N ILE A 411 -20.02 5.67 6.30
CA ILE A 411 -19.61 6.53 5.19
C ILE A 411 -18.78 5.68 4.23
N VAL A 412 -19.30 5.49 3.01
CA VAL A 412 -18.58 4.79 1.94
C VAL A 412 -18.03 5.81 0.95
N ILE A 413 -16.73 5.88 0.83
CA ILE A 413 -16.03 6.75 -0.13
C ILE A 413 -15.98 6.03 -1.47
N ASP A 414 -16.79 6.49 -2.41
CA ASP A 414 -16.91 5.94 -3.75
C ASP A 414 -16.02 6.74 -4.71
N ASN A 415 -14.81 6.22 -4.92
CA ASN A 415 -13.78 6.85 -5.74
C ASN A 415 -13.48 6.10 -7.05
N GLY A 416 -14.14 4.95 -7.24
CA GLY A 416 -14.11 4.09 -8.40
C GLY A 416 -12.96 3.09 -8.44
N TYR A 417 -12.14 3.00 -7.38
CA TYR A 417 -10.93 2.18 -7.37
C TYR A 417 -10.59 1.64 -5.97
N SER A 418 -9.90 0.51 -5.92
CA SER A 418 -9.02 0.24 -4.77
C SER A 418 -7.80 1.16 -4.85
N ALA A 419 -7.97 2.42 -4.45
CA ALA A 419 -7.05 3.51 -4.75
C ALA A 419 -5.66 3.33 -4.11
N ALA A 420 -5.62 2.90 -2.84
CA ALA A 420 -4.38 2.73 -2.09
C ALA A 420 -3.48 1.60 -2.63
N THR A 421 -4.05 0.65 -3.39
CA THR A 421 -3.32 -0.51 -3.95
C THR A 421 -2.75 -0.24 -5.34
N GLY A 422 -2.77 1.01 -5.79
CA GLY A 422 -2.32 1.41 -7.13
C GLY A 422 -3.46 1.62 -8.12
N GLY A 423 -4.72 1.43 -7.71
CA GLY A 423 -5.91 1.72 -8.52
C GLY A 423 -6.52 0.50 -9.19
N GLN A 424 -6.65 -0.62 -8.47
CA GLN A 424 -7.28 -1.82 -9.01
C GLN A 424 -8.77 -1.58 -9.31
N ASP A 425 -9.24 -2.22 -10.38
CA ASP A 425 -10.62 -2.17 -10.82
C ASP A 425 -11.53 -2.93 -9.83
N ILE A 426 -12.67 -2.34 -9.53
CA ILE A 426 -13.68 -2.85 -8.58
C ILE A 426 -15.07 -2.59 -9.14
N PRO A 427 -16.15 -3.18 -8.58
CA PRO A 427 -17.51 -2.97 -9.09
C PRO A 427 -17.97 -1.49 -9.16
N SER A 428 -17.36 -0.60 -8.36
CA SER A 428 -17.60 0.86 -8.46
C SER A 428 -16.99 1.53 -9.70
N LEU A 429 -16.08 0.87 -10.42
CA LEU A 429 -15.51 1.39 -11.65
C LEU A 429 -16.56 1.45 -12.76
N VAL A 430 -16.69 2.60 -13.41
CA VAL A 430 -17.52 2.81 -14.60
C VAL A 430 -16.62 3.37 -15.71
N GLU A 431 -16.79 2.96 -16.97
CA GLU A 431 -16.04 3.54 -18.09
C GLU A 431 -16.93 4.46 -18.97
N PRO A 432 -16.49 5.70 -19.31
CA PRO A 432 -15.36 6.42 -18.73
C PRO A 432 -15.68 6.89 -17.30
N ASN A 433 -14.75 6.66 -16.35
CA ASN A 433 -14.97 6.90 -14.91
C ASN A 433 -15.03 8.39 -14.58
N LEU A 434 -16.19 8.98 -14.81
CA LEU A 434 -16.44 10.39 -14.56
C LEU A 434 -17.29 10.49 -13.29
N ILE A 435 -16.66 10.47 -12.13
CA ILE A 435 -17.34 10.84 -10.87
C ILE A 435 -17.17 12.36 -10.69
N ALA A 436 -17.78 12.99 -9.68
CA ALA A 436 -17.41 14.36 -9.31
C ALA A 436 -15.87 14.44 -9.10
N THR A 437 -15.20 15.39 -9.75
CA THR A 437 -13.71 15.55 -9.70
C THR A 437 -13.26 16.93 -9.25
N THR A 438 -14.19 17.88 -9.27
CA THR A 438 -14.01 19.29 -8.89
C THR A 438 -15.36 19.82 -8.41
N LEU A 439 -15.38 20.99 -7.76
CA LEU A 439 -16.63 21.66 -7.38
C LEU A 439 -17.62 21.86 -8.54
N ASP A 440 -17.12 22.18 -9.73
CA ASP A 440 -17.96 22.49 -10.89
C ASP A 440 -18.21 21.28 -11.80
N ALA A 441 -17.78 20.09 -11.39
CA ALA A 441 -17.99 18.90 -12.18
C ALA A 441 -19.45 18.46 -12.02
N ASN A 442 -20.20 18.44 -13.13
CA ASN A 442 -21.48 17.74 -13.15
C ASN A 442 -21.24 16.26 -12.81
N GLN A 443 -22.04 15.71 -11.89
CA GLN A 443 -22.10 14.27 -11.68
C GLN A 443 -22.82 13.65 -12.90
N PRO A 444 -22.14 12.88 -13.75
CA PRO A 444 -22.87 12.09 -14.73
C PRO A 444 -23.61 10.98 -13.97
N LYS A 445 -24.78 10.59 -14.50
CA LYS A 445 -25.49 9.44 -13.97
C LYS A 445 -24.69 8.18 -14.29
N ARG A 446 -24.35 7.39 -13.26
CA ARG A 446 -23.87 6.02 -13.44
C ARG A 446 -25.07 5.18 -13.89
N GLU A 447 -25.32 5.13 -15.20
CA GLU A 447 -26.41 4.31 -15.73
C GLU A 447 -25.98 2.83 -15.72
N SER A 448 -26.85 1.94 -15.22
CA SER A 448 -26.78 0.47 -15.36
C SER A 448 -25.62 -0.29 -14.69
N TRP A 449 -25.32 -0.03 -13.41
CA TRP A 449 -24.29 -0.78 -12.67
C TRP A 449 -24.73 -1.21 -11.26
N GLN A 450 -23.98 -2.14 -10.66
CA GLN A 450 -24.16 -2.57 -9.27
C GLN A 450 -23.74 -1.45 -8.31
N THR A 451 -24.63 -0.49 -8.05
CA THR A 451 -24.33 0.66 -7.19
C THR A 451 -24.23 0.25 -5.71
N ILE A 452 -23.47 1.01 -4.94
CA ILE A 452 -23.35 0.82 -3.48
C ILE A 452 -24.71 1.03 -2.82
N GLU A 453 -25.48 2.01 -3.30
CA GLU A 453 -26.83 2.30 -2.84
C GLU A 453 -27.76 1.11 -3.04
N ASP A 454 -27.78 0.51 -4.23
CA ASP A 454 -28.66 -0.63 -4.52
C ASP A 454 -28.22 -1.88 -3.76
N ALA A 455 -26.91 -2.10 -3.60
CA ALA A 455 -26.40 -3.17 -2.74
C ALA A 455 -26.83 -2.98 -1.28
N CYS A 456 -26.73 -1.76 -0.74
CA CYS A 456 -27.21 -1.44 0.61
C CYS A 456 -28.73 -1.60 0.75
N ARG A 457 -29.51 -1.16 -0.24
CA ARG A 457 -30.98 -1.37 -0.26
C ARG A 457 -31.32 -2.85 -0.29
N GLY A 458 -30.62 -3.63 -1.12
CA GLY A 458 -30.78 -5.08 -1.20
C GLY A 458 -30.46 -5.79 0.12
N ALA A 459 -29.49 -5.28 0.88
CA ALA A 459 -29.18 -5.74 2.23
C ALA A 459 -30.16 -5.26 3.32
N GLY A 460 -31.12 -4.38 2.98
CA GLY A 460 -32.19 -3.92 3.87
C GLY A 460 -31.97 -2.54 4.52
N VAL A 461 -30.96 -1.79 4.10
CA VAL A 461 -30.73 -0.41 4.59
C VAL A 461 -31.84 0.52 4.07
N LYS A 462 -32.46 1.26 4.99
CA LYS A 462 -33.58 2.19 4.67
C LYS A 462 -33.12 3.64 4.50
N TRP A 463 -32.07 4.06 5.21
CA TRP A 463 -31.56 5.42 5.17
C TRP A 463 -30.25 5.45 4.38
N ILE A 464 -30.31 5.99 3.16
CA ILE A 464 -29.16 6.12 2.26
C ILE A 464 -29.17 7.52 1.64
N ARG A 465 -28.03 8.19 1.62
CA ARG A 465 -27.82 9.47 0.92
C ARG A 465 -26.52 9.44 0.13
N THR A 466 -26.57 9.95 -1.08
CA THR A 466 -25.40 10.08 -1.97
C THR A 466 -25.07 11.55 -2.08
N VAL A 467 -23.80 11.89 -1.88
CA VAL A 467 -23.34 13.29 -1.87
C VAL A 467 -21.94 13.37 -2.47
N SER A 468 -21.74 14.38 -3.32
CA SER A 468 -20.41 14.68 -3.85
C SER A 468 -19.51 15.17 -2.71
N THR A 469 -18.34 14.56 -2.59
CA THR A 469 -17.31 14.96 -1.63
C THR A 469 -16.87 16.40 -1.80
N TYR A 470 -16.87 16.93 -3.03
CA TYR A 470 -16.47 18.30 -3.30
C TYR A 470 -17.49 19.34 -2.77
N ASN A 471 -18.76 18.97 -2.54
CA ASN A 471 -19.75 19.86 -1.94
C ASN A 471 -19.73 19.75 -0.40
N ILE A 472 -18.80 20.47 0.23
CA ILE A 472 -18.57 20.44 1.69
C ILE A 472 -19.82 20.83 2.48
N ALA A 473 -20.58 21.84 2.04
CA ALA A 473 -21.77 22.28 2.74
C ALA A 473 -22.86 21.19 2.73
N ALA A 474 -23.11 20.58 1.56
CA ALA A 474 -24.05 19.46 1.46
C ALA A 474 -23.56 18.23 2.23
N MET A 475 -22.25 17.94 2.22
CA MET A 475 -21.65 16.86 3.00
C MET A 475 -21.87 17.08 4.49
N LYS A 476 -21.55 18.28 5.01
CA LYS A 476 -21.73 18.65 6.41
C LYS A 476 -23.20 18.49 6.85
N GLU A 477 -24.14 18.97 6.04
CA GLU A 477 -25.57 18.85 6.35
C GLU A 477 -26.05 17.40 6.30
N THR A 478 -25.59 16.63 5.31
CA THR A 478 -25.93 15.21 5.19
C THR A 478 -25.43 14.40 6.38
N LEU A 479 -24.19 14.65 6.81
CA LEU A 479 -23.59 14.00 7.98
C LEU A 479 -24.31 14.42 9.28
N ARG A 480 -24.64 15.71 9.45
CA ARG A 480 -25.44 16.16 10.59
C ARG A 480 -26.78 15.43 10.64
N SER A 481 -27.51 15.41 9.52
CA SER A 481 -28.79 14.72 9.41
C SER A 481 -28.67 13.23 9.74
N ALA A 482 -27.62 12.55 9.27
CA ALA A 482 -27.38 11.14 9.58
C ALA A 482 -27.14 10.89 11.08
N LEU A 483 -26.41 11.79 11.73
CA LEU A 483 -26.05 11.69 13.14
C LEU A 483 -27.21 12.04 14.09
N THR A 484 -28.10 12.95 13.68
CA THR A 484 -29.19 13.46 14.54
C THR A 484 -30.56 12.89 14.22
N THR A 485 -30.75 12.18 13.11
CA THR A 485 -32.05 11.62 12.76
C THR A 485 -32.47 10.47 13.68
N ASP A 486 -33.76 10.45 14.03
CA ASP A 486 -34.44 9.37 14.76
C ASP A 486 -34.87 8.20 13.85
N ALA A 487 -34.60 8.26 12.54
CA ALA A 487 -34.89 7.14 11.65
C ALA A 487 -34.17 5.87 12.15
N PRO A 488 -34.83 4.71 12.28
CA PRO A 488 -34.22 3.52 12.88
C PRO A 488 -33.19 2.85 11.95
N GLY A 489 -32.27 2.09 12.56
CA GLY A 489 -31.29 1.25 11.86
C GLY A 489 -30.09 2.03 11.29
N LEU A 490 -29.30 1.36 10.44
CA LEU A 490 -28.06 1.89 9.87
C LEU A 490 -28.29 3.08 8.92
N LYS A 491 -27.44 4.11 9.03
CA LYS A 491 -27.38 5.24 8.10
C LYS A 491 -26.20 5.03 7.18
N VAL A 492 -26.43 5.08 5.87
CA VAL A 492 -25.35 4.99 4.88
C VAL A 492 -25.24 6.30 4.11
N VAL A 493 -24.04 6.87 4.07
CA VAL A 493 -23.68 8.00 3.22
C VAL A 493 -22.68 7.52 2.17
N VAL A 494 -23.07 7.59 0.89
CA VAL A 494 -22.17 7.35 -0.24
C VAL A 494 -21.54 8.68 -0.64
N ALA A 495 -20.26 8.82 -0.33
CA ALA A 495 -19.46 10.01 -0.57
C ALA A 495 -18.70 9.88 -1.89
N GLU A 496 -19.21 10.50 -2.94
CA GLU A 496 -18.67 10.35 -4.29
C GLU A 496 -17.53 11.31 -4.61
N GLY A 497 -16.44 10.79 -5.17
CA GLY A 497 -15.42 11.62 -5.81
C GLY A 497 -14.30 10.78 -6.41
N GLU A 498 -13.96 11.00 -7.68
CA GLU A 498 -12.97 10.15 -8.36
C GLU A 498 -11.58 10.23 -7.71
N CYS A 499 -10.87 9.10 -7.62
CA CYS A 499 -9.47 9.10 -7.21
C CYS A 499 -8.62 10.03 -8.11
N MET A 500 -8.14 11.12 -7.53
CA MET A 500 -7.39 12.15 -8.27
C MET A 500 -6.11 11.61 -8.89
N LEU A 501 -5.45 10.62 -8.27
CA LEU A 501 -4.23 10.03 -8.84
C LEU A 501 -4.52 9.28 -10.14
N ASN A 502 -5.53 8.40 -10.15
CA ASN A 502 -5.95 7.66 -11.35
C ASN A 502 -6.48 8.58 -12.43
N ARG A 503 -7.25 9.61 -12.05
CA ARG A 503 -7.65 10.67 -12.98
C ARG A 503 -6.46 11.34 -13.63
N GLN A 504 -5.44 11.75 -12.87
CA GLN A 504 -4.27 12.41 -13.42
C GLN A 504 -3.45 11.47 -14.32
N ARG A 505 -3.38 10.17 -14.01
CA ARG A 505 -2.77 9.16 -14.90
C ARG A 505 -3.49 9.08 -16.24
N ARG A 506 -4.84 9.14 -16.24
CA ARG A 506 -5.66 9.14 -17.46
C ARG A 506 -5.58 10.45 -18.24
N VAL A 507 -5.71 11.58 -17.56
CA VAL A 507 -5.92 12.90 -18.19
C VAL A 507 -4.61 13.59 -18.59
N LYS A 508 -3.51 13.43 -17.83
CA LYS A 508 -2.24 14.11 -18.15
C LYS A 508 -1.67 13.74 -19.54
N PRO A 509 -1.64 12.47 -19.97
CA PRO A 509 -1.18 12.11 -21.31
C PRO A 509 -2.03 12.75 -22.40
N LEU A 510 -3.36 12.73 -22.25
CA LEU A 510 -4.31 13.34 -23.20
C LEU A 510 -4.12 14.86 -23.29
N ILE A 511 -3.89 15.53 -22.16
CA ILE A 511 -3.57 16.96 -22.13
C ILE A 511 -2.24 17.23 -22.84
N ARG A 512 -1.18 16.46 -22.53
CA ARG A 512 0.13 16.63 -23.18
C ARG A 512 0.03 16.47 -24.69
N GLN A 513 -0.69 15.45 -25.15
CA GLN A 513 -0.96 15.22 -26.56
C GLN A 513 -1.72 16.40 -27.19
N ALA A 514 -2.80 16.86 -26.54
CA ALA A 514 -3.55 18.02 -27.02
C ALA A 514 -2.69 19.28 -27.14
N VAL A 515 -1.83 19.53 -26.14
CA VAL A 515 -0.91 20.67 -26.16
C VAL A 515 0.13 20.52 -27.27
N SER A 516 0.72 19.33 -27.47
CA SER A 516 1.68 19.10 -28.56
C SER A 516 1.07 19.22 -29.96
N GLU A 517 -0.21 18.89 -30.10
CA GLU A 517 -0.98 19.05 -31.34
C GLU A 517 -1.43 20.51 -31.58
N GLY A 518 -1.04 21.46 -30.73
CA GLY A 518 -1.44 22.86 -30.86
C GLY A 518 -2.89 23.14 -30.46
N ARG A 519 -3.60 22.15 -29.87
CA ARG A 519 -4.97 22.35 -29.39
C ARG A 519 -4.98 23.26 -28.17
N ARG A 520 -5.96 24.16 -28.13
CA ARG A 520 -6.17 25.07 -26.98
C ARG A 520 -6.66 24.27 -25.78
N VAL A 521 -5.89 24.28 -24.70
CA VAL A 521 -6.23 23.58 -23.45
C VAL A 521 -6.36 24.59 -22.31
N LYS A 522 -7.39 24.42 -21.48
CA LYS A 522 -7.60 25.20 -20.26
C LYS A 522 -7.36 24.34 -19.03
N ARG A 523 -6.67 24.89 -18.05
CA ARG A 523 -6.45 24.25 -16.74
C ARG A 523 -6.79 25.22 -15.62
N ALA A 524 -7.67 24.80 -14.72
CA ALA A 524 -7.98 25.58 -13.53
C ALA A 524 -6.86 25.45 -12.50
N ARG A 525 -6.57 26.55 -11.80
CA ARG A 525 -5.72 26.61 -10.62
C ARG A 525 -6.33 27.61 -9.63
N PHE A 526 -6.08 27.42 -8.35
CA PHE A 526 -6.43 28.41 -7.34
C PHE A 526 -5.23 29.29 -7.02
N TYR A 527 -5.49 30.55 -6.75
CA TYR A 527 -4.54 31.57 -6.37
C TYR A 527 -5.02 32.20 -5.06
N ILE A 528 -4.08 32.53 -4.17
CA ILE A 528 -4.36 33.26 -2.94
C ILE A 528 -3.80 34.67 -3.11
N ASP A 529 -4.67 35.66 -2.98
CA ASP A 529 -4.27 37.07 -2.97
C ASP A 529 -3.54 37.38 -1.65
N PRO A 530 -2.24 37.71 -1.70
CA PRO A 530 -1.48 38.03 -0.49
C PRO A 530 -1.97 39.30 0.20
N GLU A 531 -2.60 40.24 -0.52
CA GLU A 531 -3.07 41.51 0.06
C GLU A 531 -4.27 41.27 1.00
N THR A 532 -5.13 40.30 0.68
CA THR A 532 -6.29 39.96 1.50
C THR A 532 -6.03 38.80 2.46
N CYS A 533 -4.94 38.05 2.26
CA CYS A 533 -4.60 36.90 3.09
C CYS A 533 -4.33 37.36 4.52
N THR A 534 -5.04 36.77 5.48
CA THR A 534 -4.90 37.06 6.91
C THR A 534 -3.61 36.49 7.50
N GLY A 535 -3.07 35.41 6.93
CA GLY A 535 -1.91 34.70 7.47
C GLY A 535 -2.26 33.70 8.58
N ASP A 536 -3.54 33.41 8.83
CA ASP A 536 -3.99 32.48 9.90
C ASP A 536 -3.77 30.98 9.60
N HIS A 537 -3.42 30.67 8.34
CA HIS A 537 -3.20 29.33 7.78
C HIS A 537 -4.34 28.33 8.06
N GLY A 538 -5.56 28.80 8.35
CA GLY A 538 -6.72 27.94 8.57
C GLY A 538 -7.06 27.10 7.34
N CYS A 539 -6.85 27.64 6.15
CA CYS A 539 -7.03 26.91 4.89
C CYS A 539 -6.11 25.69 4.76
N ILE A 540 -4.89 25.74 5.32
CA ILE A 540 -3.94 24.63 5.38
C ILE A 540 -4.40 23.61 6.43
N ARG A 541 -4.73 24.08 7.65
CA ARG A 541 -5.14 23.22 8.77
C ARG A 541 -6.46 22.49 8.57
N LEU A 542 -7.35 23.02 7.74
CA LEU A 542 -8.64 22.38 7.41
C LEU A 542 -8.58 21.53 6.14
N SER A 543 -7.80 21.92 5.13
CA SER A 543 -7.78 21.20 3.84
C SER A 543 -6.64 20.19 3.73
N GLY A 544 -5.51 20.46 4.38
CA GLY A 544 -4.27 19.68 4.35
C GLY A 544 -3.64 19.48 2.97
N CYS A 545 -4.02 20.26 1.95
CA CYS A 545 -3.60 20.03 0.56
C CYS A 545 -2.09 20.24 0.41
N PRO A 546 -1.32 19.32 -0.22
CA PRO A 546 0.12 19.48 -0.39
C PRO A 546 0.48 20.69 -1.26
N SER A 547 -0.43 21.08 -2.16
CA SER A 547 -0.27 22.28 -2.98
C SER A 547 -0.50 23.60 -2.24
N LEU A 548 -1.01 23.56 -1.01
CA LEU A 548 -1.19 24.74 -0.16
C LEU A 548 0.00 24.82 0.80
N THR A 549 0.87 25.80 0.57
CA THR A 549 2.07 26.06 1.36
C THR A 549 2.11 27.53 1.82
N ILE A 550 3.21 27.95 2.42
CA ILE A 550 3.45 29.34 2.84
C ILE A 550 4.58 29.96 2.01
N ARG A 551 4.58 31.30 1.94
CA ARG A 551 5.67 32.10 1.40
C ARG A 551 5.78 33.40 2.19
N ASP A 552 6.90 34.10 2.02
CA ASP A 552 7.10 35.40 2.65
C ASP A 552 6.00 36.40 2.27
N ASN A 553 5.62 37.23 3.23
CA ASN A 553 4.65 38.28 3.01
C ASN A 553 5.26 39.34 2.06
N PRO A 554 4.60 39.68 0.94
CA PRO A 554 5.10 40.74 0.07
C PRO A 554 4.97 42.13 0.71
N ASP A 555 4.17 42.29 1.76
CA ASP A 555 4.08 43.52 2.55
C ASP A 555 5.15 43.53 3.65
N PRO A 556 6.16 44.44 3.59
CA PRO A 556 7.23 44.51 4.58
C PRO A 556 6.75 44.92 5.98
N LEU A 557 5.52 45.43 6.13
CA LEU A 557 4.93 45.78 7.41
C LEU A 557 4.30 44.57 8.12
N ARG A 558 4.20 43.41 7.45
CA ARG A 558 3.57 42.20 7.98
C ARG A 558 4.61 41.08 8.05
N SER A 559 4.90 40.62 9.27
CA SER A 559 5.87 39.54 9.50
C SER A 559 5.31 38.15 9.24
N ASP A 560 3.99 37.96 9.36
CA ASP A 560 3.37 36.64 9.19
C ASP A 560 3.38 36.20 7.73
N PRO A 561 3.85 34.97 7.42
CA PRO A 561 3.87 34.47 6.06
C PRO A 561 2.46 34.27 5.53
N VAL A 562 2.30 34.45 4.22
CA VAL A 562 1.00 34.30 3.54
C VAL A 562 0.88 32.91 2.95
N SER A 563 -0.35 32.39 2.91
CA SER A 563 -0.62 31.14 2.21
C SER A 563 -0.43 31.30 0.70
N TYR A 564 0.08 30.25 0.05
CA TYR A 564 0.38 30.19 -1.36
C TYR A 564 -0.06 28.84 -1.94
N VAL A 565 -0.61 28.87 -3.15
CA VAL A 565 -0.95 27.66 -3.90
C VAL A 565 0.13 27.41 -4.94
N ASP A 566 0.80 26.27 -4.87
CA ASP A 566 1.90 25.89 -5.76
C ASP A 566 1.44 25.51 -7.18
N ASN A 567 2.39 25.09 -8.02
CA ASN A 567 2.12 24.65 -9.40
C ASN A 567 1.59 23.21 -9.51
N SER A 568 1.60 22.43 -8.42
CA SER A 568 1.05 21.07 -8.40
C SER A 568 -0.48 21.06 -8.24
N CYS A 569 -1.09 22.22 -7.95
CA CYS A 569 -2.53 22.40 -7.85
C CYS A 569 -3.29 21.85 -9.08
N VAL A 570 -4.29 21.01 -8.81
CA VAL A 570 -5.16 20.41 -9.84
C VAL A 570 -6.48 21.16 -10.03
N GLY A 571 -6.67 22.29 -9.35
CA GLY A 571 -7.86 23.13 -9.52
C GLY A 571 -9.17 22.55 -8.98
N CYS A 572 -9.13 21.68 -7.97
CA CYS A 572 -10.34 21.03 -7.45
C CYS A 572 -11.31 21.97 -6.71
N GLY A 573 -10.80 23.08 -6.17
CA GLY A 573 -11.57 24.12 -5.47
C GLY A 573 -11.89 23.88 -4.00
N VAL A 574 -11.59 22.68 -3.48
CA VAL A 574 -11.82 22.31 -2.07
C VAL A 574 -11.30 23.35 -1.08
N CYS A 575 -10.08 23.85 -1.28
CA CYS A 575 -9.47 24.81 -0.35
C CYS A 575 -10.21 26.15 -0.27
N GLY A 576 -10.72 26.66 -1.39
CA GLY A 576 -11.50 27.89 -1.41
C GLY A 576 -12.87 27.68 -0.75
N THR A 577 -13.56 26.58 -1.08
CA THR A 577 -14.86 26.26 -0.46
C THR A 577 -14.73 25.99 1.04
N ASN A 578 -13.67 25.30 1.48
CA ASN A 578 -13.38 25.12 2.90
C ASN A 578 -13.18 26.46 3.61
N ALA A 579 -12.38 27.37 3.03
CA ALA A 579 -12.14 28.68 3.60
C ALA A 579 -13.41 29.53 3.68
N HIS A 580 -14.31 29.43 2.70
CA HIS A 580 -15.60 30.14 2.73
C HIS A 580 -16.60 29.48 3.70
N SER A 581 -16.71 28.14 3.69
CA SER A 581 -17.62 27.39 4.56
C SER A 581 -17.27 27.54 6.04
N ALA A 582 -15.97 27.62 6.36
CA ALA A 582 -15.50 27.86 7.72
C ALA A 582 -15.34 29.37 8.04
N VAL A 583 -15.79 30.27 7.14
CA VAL A 583 -15.73 31.73 7.31
C VAL A 583 -14.33 32.23 7.68
N LEU A 584 -13.30 31.64 7.06
CA LEU A 584 -11.90 31.91 7.39
C LEU A 584 -11.33 33.10 6.61
N CYS A 585 -11.34 33.03 5.27
CA CYS A 585 -10.55 33.96 4.45
C CYS A 585 -11.12 34.12 3.02
N PRO A 586 -11.39 35.34 2.54
CA PRO A 586 -11.92 35.59 1.20
C PRO A 586 -10.84 35.61 0.09
N SER A 587 -9.61 35.21 0.39
CA SER A 587 -8.44 35.47 -0.47
C SER A 587 -8.31 34.55 -1.69
N PHE A 588 -9.23 33.61 -1.88
CA PHE A 588 -9.13 32.62 -2.95
C PHE A 588 -9.73 33.13 -4.26
N SER A 589 -8.94 33.06 -5.32
CA SER A 589 -9.38 33.32 -6.69
C SER A 589 -9.06 32.12 -7.58
N ARG A 590 -10.01 31.74 -8.44
CA ARG A 590 -9.75 30.74 -9.49
C ARG A 590 -9.11 31.43 -10.70
N VAL A 591 -8.01 30.88 -11.18
CA VAL A 591 -7.33 31.30 -12.41
C VAL A 591 -7.38 30.18 -13.45
N GLU A 592 -7.50 30.56 -14.71
CA GLU A 592 -7.40 29.62 -15.84
C GLU A 592 -6.04 29.80 -16.52
N LEU A 593 -5.24 28.75 -16.52
CA LEU A 593 -4.05 28.63 -17.34
C LEU A 593 -4.49 28.17 -18.73
N VAL A 594 -4.00 28.85 -19.77
CA VAL A 594 -4.35 28.56 -21.17
C VAL A 594 -3.09 28.18 -21.92
N ASP A 595 -3.02 26.92 -22.36
CA ASP A 595 -2.02 26.43 -23.30
C ASP A 595 -2.53 26.61 -24.74
N ASN A 596 -1.64 26.93 -25.67
CA ASN A 596 -1.96 27.28 -27.06
C ASN A 596 -3.08 28.34 -27.16
N PRO A 597 -2.85 29.57 -26.63
CA PRO A 597 -3.87 30.61 -26.61
C PRO A 597 -4.24 31.06 -28.02
N SER A 598 -5.54 31.21 -28.26
CA SER A 598 -6.08 31.73 -29.51
C SER A 598 -5.70 33.22 -29.70
N ALA A 599 -5.83 33.73 -30.93
CA ALA A 599 -5.63 35.16 -31.19
C ALA A 599 -6.53 36.04 -30.29
N TRP A 600 -7.76 35.59 -30.02
CA TRP A 600 -8.69 36.26 -29.13
C TRP A 600 -8.20 36.26 -27.67
N ASP A 601 -7.68 35.14 -27.15
CA ASP A 601 -7.13 35.09 -25.80
C ASP A 601 -5.95 36.05 -25.64
N ARG A 602 -5.09 36.14 -26.67
CA ARG A 602 -3.94 37.06 -26.68
C ARG A 602 -4.39 38.52 -26.71
N LEU A 603 -5.38 38.85 -27.53
CA LEU A 603 -5.96 40.19 -27.61
C LEU A 603 -6.61 40.61 -26.28
N LEU A 604 -7.42 39.73 -25.69
CA LEU A 604 -8.04 39.96 -24.38
C LEU A 604 -6.98 40.14 -23.30
N ASN A 605 -5.94 39.30 -23.26
CA ASN A 605 -4.86 39.41 -22.29
C ASN A 605 -4.09 40.73 -22.45
N ALA A 606 -3.76 41.13 -23.68
CA ALA A 606 -3.10 42.40 -23.96
C ALA A 606 -3.94 43.61 -23.52
N THR A 607 -5.24 43.57 -23.79
CA THR A 607 -6.19 44.61 -23.37
C THR A 607 -6.29 44.69 -21.85
N ARG A 608 -6.47 43.55 -21.17
CA ARG A 608 -6.50 43.46 -19.70
C ARG A 608 -5.18 43.91 -19.09
N ALA A 609 -4.04 43.58 -19.69
CA ALA A 609 -2.73 44.03 -19.23
C ALA A 609 -2.59 45.56 -19.30
N ARG A 610 -2.99 46.18 -20.42
CA ARG A 610 -2.99 47.65 -20.55
C ARG A 610 -3.89 48.34 -19.52
N VAL A 611 -5.10 47.81 -19.31
CA VAL A 611 -6.03 48.35 -18.30
C VAL A 611 -5.46 48.21 -16.88
N ARG A 612 -4.90 47.04 -16.52
CA ARG A 612 -4.27 46.84 -15.21
C ARG A 612 -3.08 47.78 -15.00
N GLU A 613 -2.22 47.95 -16.00
CA GLU A 613 -1.08 48.85 -15.90
C GLU A 613 -1.50 50.31 -15.77
N TRP A 614 -2.57 50.71 -16.46
CA TRP A 614 -3.17 52.04 -16.30
C TRP A 614 -3.67 52.27 -14.86
N TRP A 615 -4.40 51.32 -14.28
CA TRP A 615 -4.84 51.40 -12.88
C TRP A 615 -3.66 51.44 -11.90
N ARG A 616 -2.67 50.54 -12.05
CA ARG A 616 -1.47 50.51 -11.21
C ARG A 616 -0.67 51.81 -11.29
N THR A 617 -0.53 52.38 -12.48
CA THR A 617 0.14 53.66 -12.69
C THR A 617 -0.63 54.80 -11.99
N ARG A 618 -1.96 54.80 -12.09
CA ARG A 618 -2.82 55.78 -11.42
C ARG A 618 -2.72 55.67 -9.89
N ASP A 619 -2.74 54.46 -9.34
CA ASP A 619 -2.64 54.24 -7.90
C ASP A 619 -1.24 54.58 -7.36
N ARG A 620 -0.17 54.20 -8.07
CA ARG A 620 1.20 54.65 -7.75
C ARG A 620 1.31 56.17 -7.72
N LYS A 621 0.72 56.86 -8.70
CA LYS A 621 0.67 58.34 -8.70
C LYS A 621 -0.10 58.90 -7.51
N ARG A 622 -1.25 58.32 -7.15
CA ARG A 622 -2.03 58.72 -5.96
C ARG A 622 -1.30 58.47 -4.65
N MET A 623 -0.61 57.34 -4.51
CA MET A 623 0.18 57.03 -3.31
C MET A 623 1.39 57.97 -3.18
N ALA A 624 2.09 58.24 -4.28
CA ALA A 624 3.18 59.22 -4.30
C ALA A 624 2.70 60.65 -3.93
N GLN A 625 1.46 61.01 -4.26
CA GLN A 625 0.86 62.29 -3.85
C GLN A 625 0.42 62.33 -2.38
N ARG A 626 0.29 61.17 -1.72
CA ARG A 626 -0.13 61.03 -0.31
C ARG A 626 1.04 60.76 0.64
N GLN A 627 2.23 60.46 0.11
CA GLN A 627 3.47 60.42 0.89
C GLN A 627 3.94 61.86 1.16
N PHE A 628 3.38 62.45 2.20
CA PHE A 628 3.92 63.61 2.92
C PHE A 628 4.02 63.25 4.40
#